data_AF-A0A6C8Y2U6-F1
#
_entry.id   AF-A0A6C8Y2U6-F1
#
_cell.length_a   1.000
_cell.length_b   1.000
_cell.length_c   1.000
_cell.angle_alpha   90.00
_cell.angle_beta   90.00
_cell.angle_gamma   90.00
#
_symmetry.space_group_name_H-M   'P 1'
#
loop_
_entity.id
_entity.type
_entity.pdbx_description
1 polymer ?
#
loop_
_entity_poly.entity_id
_entity_poly.type
_entity_poly.pdbx_seq_one_letter_code
_entity_poly.pdbx_strand_id
1 'polypeptide(L)' 'MTAKYKPGDVVIYFNGNGIRIGERTIASIDEPFEGDDEHRYFITPTDTPWYSIRESQLKQPD' A
#
# COMPACT_ATOMS: atom_id res chain seq x y z
N MET A 1 8.77 -13.58 0.66
CA MET A 1 7.54 -13.18 1.39
C MET A 1 6.38 -13.29 0.42
N THR A 2 5.16 -13.60 0.88
CA THR A 2 3.97 -13.64 0.00
C THR A 2 3.21 -12.33 0.16
N ALA A 3 2.89 -11.66 -0.96
CA ALA A 3 2.16 -10.39 -0.93
C ALA A 3 0.74 -10.58 -0.37
N LYS A 4 0.34 -9.76 0.61
CA LYS A 4 -1.00 -9.83 1.21
C LYS A 4 -2.09 -9.29 0.29
N TYR A 5 -1.76 -8.26 -0.50
CA TYR A 5 -2.68 -7.59 -1.43
C TYR A 5 -2.25 -7.80 -2.88
N LYS A 6 -3.20 -7.65 -3.81
CA LYS A 6 -2.96 -7.70 -5.26
C LYS A 6 -3.57 -6.48 -5.98
N PRO A 7 -3.13 -6.17 -7.21
CA PRO A 7 -3.74 -5.11 -8.02
C PRO A 7 -5.26 -5.25 -8.12
N GLY A 8 -5.98 -4.15 -7.94
CA GLY A 8 -7.44 -4.09 -7.91
C GLY A 8 -8.07 -4.26 -6.53
N ASP A 9 -7.32 -4.71 -5.51
CA ASP A 9 -7.85 -4.78 -4.14
C ASP A 9 -8.13 -3.37 -3.59
N VAL A 10 -9.23 -3.23 -2.87
CA VAL A 10 -9.57 -2.02 -2.12
C VAL A 10 -9.00 -2.12 -0.70
N VAL A 11 -8.35 -1.04 -0.26
CA VAL A 11 -7.65 -0.95 1.04
C VAL A 11 -7.89 0.41 1.70
N ILE A 12 -7.77 0.47 3.01
CA ILE A 12 -7.70 1.71 3.78
C ILE A 12 -6.23 2.06 4.02
N TYR A 13 -5.80 3.22 3.54
CA TYR A 13 -4.44 3.73 3.71
C TYR A 13 -4.30 4.58 4.99
N PHE A 14 -3.26 4.30 5.77
CA PHE A 14 -2.82 5.07 6.93
C PHE A 14 -1.40 5.63 6.69
N ASN A 15 -1.18 6.92 6.94
CA ASN A 15 0.17 7.49 6.78
C ASN A 15 1.13 7.00 7.90
N GLY A 16 2.40 7.42 7.84
CA GLY A 16 3.42 6.99 8.82
C GLY A 16 3.13 7.38 10.28
N ASN A 17 2.18 8.30 10.51
CA ASN A 17 1.72 8.70 11.85
C ASN A 17 0.46 7.95 12.29
N GLY A 18 -0.01 6.96 11.52
CA GLY A 18 -1.23 6.20 11.81
C GLY A 18 -2.54 6.95 11.51
N ILE A 19 -2.48 8.09 10.80
CA ILE A 19 -3.69 8.84 10.42
C ILE A 19 -4.32 8.16 9.21
N ARG A 20 -5.62 7.84 9.30
CA ARG A 20 -6.42 7.33 8.18
C ARG A 20 -6.54 8.39 7.10
N ILE A 21 -5.98 8.14 5.93
CA ILE A 21 -6.07 9.01 4.76
C ILE A 21 -7.33 8.69 3.95
N GLY A 22 -7.71 7.42 3.89
CA GLY A 22 -8.96 6.97 3.26
C GLY A 22 -8.82 5.70 2.45
N GLU A 23 -9.89 5.37 1.71
CA GLU A 23 -9.94 4.20 0.84
C GLU A 23 -9.16 4.43 -0.46
N ARG A 24 -8.45 3.40 -0.90
CA ARG A 24 -7.58 3.37 -2.09
C ARG A 24 -7.65 2.01 -2.74
N THR A 25 -7.22 1.93 -4.00
CA THR A 25 -7.05 0.69 -4.74
C THR A 25 -5.57 0.41 -4.92
N ILE A 26 -5.15 -0.84 -4.75
CA ILE A 26 -3.80 -1.29 -5.11
C ILE A 26 -3.65 -1.19 -6.64
N ALA A 27 -2.73 -0.37 -7.10
CA ALA A 27 -2.41 -0.21 -8.52
C ALA A 27 -1.43 -1.29 -8.99
N SER A 28 -0.33 -1.47 -8.25
CA SER A 28 0.69 -2.48 -8.51
C SER A 28 1.46 -2.81 -7.24
N ILE A 29 2.13 -3.96 -7.25
CA ILE A 29 3.10 -4.34 -6.22
C ILE A 29 4.44 -3.73 -6.62
N ASP A 30 5.11 -3.09 -5.67
CA ASP A 30 6.47 -2.56 -5.88
C ASP A 30 7.50 -3.69 -5.81
N GLU A 31 8.59 -3.55 -6.53
CA GLU A 31 9.63 -4.57 -6.51
C GLU A 31 10.28 -4.61 -5.11
N PRO A 32 10.55 -5.81 -4.56
CA PRO A 32 11.19 -5.92 -3.26
C PRO A 32 12.60 -5.29 -3.32
N PHE A 33 12.83 -4.29 -2.48
CA PHE A 33 14.16 -3.69 -2.31
C PHE A 33 15.00 -4.55 -1.36
N GLU A 34 16.31 -4.66 -1.64
CA GLU A 34 17.25 -5.33 -0.74
C GLU A 34 17.24 -4.62 0.62
N GLY A 35 16.82 -5.34 1.67
CA GLY A 35 16.72 -4.81 3.04
C GLY A 35 15.31 -4.42 3.48
N ASP A 36 14.29 -4.52 2.62
CA ASP A 36 12.89 -4.39 3.06
C ASP A 36 12.38 -5.69 3.71
N ASP A 37 11.72 -5.53 4.84
CA ASP A 37 11.08 -6.59 5.63
C ASP A 37 9.59 -6.77 5.29
N GLU A 38 9.03 -5.91 4.42
CA GLU A 38 7.64 -5.96 4.01
C GLU A 38 7.45 -5.57 2.53
N HIS A 39 6.36 -6.01 1.92
CA HIS A 39 6.00 -5.57 0.58
C HIS A 39 5.59 -4.10 0.58
N ARG A 40 5.78 -3.45 -0.57
CA ARG A 40 5.24 -2.12 -0.84
C ARG A 40 4.31 -2.14 -2.03
N TYR A 41 3.41 -1.17 -2.07
CA TYR A 41 2.32 -1.11 -3.03
C TYR A 41 2.16 0.30 -3.56
N PHE A 42 1.98 0.44 -4.87
CA PHE A 42 1.46 1.67 -5.44
C PHE A 42 -0.05 1.66 -5.29
N ILE A 43 -0.63 2.82 -4.96
CA ILE A 43 -2.07 2.98 -4.69
C ILE A 43 -2.68 4.09 -5.54
N THR A 44 -3.98 4.02 -5.77
CA THR A 44 -4.75 5.05 -6.51
C THR A 44 -6.12 5.26 -5.87
N PRO A 45 -6.71 6.48 -5.88
CA PRO A 45 -6.11 7.74 -6.33
C PRO A 45 -5.06 8.28 -5.35
N THR A 46 -4.01 8.89 -5.87
CA THR A 46 -2.99 9.57 -5.05
C THR A 46 -2.40 10.74 -5.84
N ASP A 47 -1.94 11.77 -5.13
CA ASP A 47 -1.16 12.87 -5.68
C ASP A 47 0.31 12.53 -5.88
N THR A 48 0.78 11.43 -5.27
CA THR A 48 2.16 10.94 -5.37
C THR A 48 2.24 9.53 -5.98
N PRO A 49 1.95 9.34 -7.28
CA PRO A 49 1.89 8.01 -7.92
C PRO A 49 3.25 7.29 -8.00
N TRP A 50 4.36 8.00 -7.80
CA TRP A 50 5.71 7.44 -7.73
C TRP A 50 6.10 6.94 -6.34
N TYR A 51 5.24 7.12 -5.33
CA TYR A 51 5.53 6.75 -3.94
C TYR A 51 4.75 5.49 -3.54
N SER A 52 5.48 4.44 -3.19
CA SER A 52 4.89 3.18 -2.73
C SER A 52 4.68 3.16 -1.21
N ILE A 53 3.67 2.43 -0.79
CA ILE A 53 3.18 2.35 0.59
C ILE A 53 3.49 0.97 1.16
N ARG A 54 4.01 0.94 2.39
CA ARG A 54 4.31 -0.28 3.14
C ARG A 54 3.04 -1.10 3.43
N GLU A 55 3.16 -2.43 3.41
CA GLU A 55 2.05 -3.35 3.72
C GLU A 55 1.41 -3.04 5.09
N SER A 56 2.22 -2.72 6.09
CA SER A 56 1.80 -2.34 7.45
C SER A 56 0.91 -1.09 7.52
N GLN A 57 0.94 -0.24 6.50
CA GLN A 57 0.15 0.99 6.41
C GLN A 57 -1.22 0.78 5.76
N LEU A 58 -1.54 -0.46 5.34
CA LEU A 58 -2.75 -0.81 4.63
C LEU A 58 -3.62 -1.75 5.48
N LYS A 59 -4.93 -1.58 5.40
CA LYS A 59 -5.91 -2.49 6.01
C LYS A 59 -7.02 -2.83 5.02
N GLN A 60 -7.63 -4.01 5.15
CA GLN A 60 -8.86 -4.29 4.41
C GLN A 60 -9.99 -3.39 4.95
N PRO A 61 -10.90 -2.92 4.08
CA PRO A 61 -12.15 -2.33 4.52
C PRO A 61 -12.99 -3.38 5.27
N ASP A 62 -13.82 -2.91 6.21
CA ASP A 62 -14.75 -3.75 6.98
C ASP A 62 -15.84 -4.39 6.11
#